data_AF-A0A7V6Q6Y5-F1
#
_entry.id   AF-A0A7V6Q6Y5-F1
#
_cell.length_a   1.000
_cell.length_b   1.000
_cell.length_c   1.000
_cell.angle_alpha   90.00
_cell.angle_beta   90.00
_cell.angle_gamma   90.00
#
_symmetry.space_group_name_H-M   'P 1'
#
loop_
_entity.id
_entity.type
_entity.pdbx_description
1 polymer ?
#
loop_
_entity_poly.entity_id
_entity_poly.type
_entity_poly.pdbx_seq_one_letter_code
_entity_poly.pdbx_strand_id
1 'polypeptide(L)'
;MRRDKILWSTVLIVSSLLLIGYSLWEYTISKNMNFRPYGSGFYGRGMMNRWFSPYNSQQNNGNKQKMSIEQIKNAVEGYIQGYGGSLEISDIFVFKDTDYYVSIEEKNTGKGAMELLVNPYTGAVYPEYGPNMMWNEKYGMHGGRGYGIMGSSMMRGSGWNRNYQDNYDSKQIERQEAVKIGDEYVKRSIDKDFSVLNEGHEFYGYYTFHVNEGDKPVGMLSVNYYTGDVWYHDWHGQLENIIEHDKE
;
A
#
# COMPACT_ATOMS: atom_id res chain seq x y z
N MET A 1 -30.95 -35.50 41.73
CA MET A 1 -31.88 -35.11 40.65
C MET A 1 -32.35 -33.66 40.69
N ARG A 2 -32.99 -33.15 41.77
CA ARG A 2 -33.53 -31.77 41.78
C ARG A 2 -32.44 -30.68 41.94
N ARG A 3 -31.37 -30.98 42.70
CA ARG A 3 -30.21 -30.08 42.89
C ARG A 3 -29.34 -29.96 41.64
N ASP A 4 -29.13 -31.05 40.91
CA ASP A 4 -28.27 -31.07 39.71
C ASP A 4 -28.88 -30.24 38.57
N LYS A 5 -30.20 -30.32 38.40
CA LYS A 5 -30.93 -29.49 37.42
C LYS A 5 -30.85 -28.00 37.72
N ILE A 6 -30.87 -27.62 38.99
CA ILE A 6 -30.72 -26.22 39.42
C ILE A 6 -29.28 -25.75 39.13
N LEU A 7 -28.28 -26.59 39.44
CA LEU A 7 -26.87 -26.29 39.16
C LEU A 7 -26.60 -26.04 37.68
N TRP A 8 -27.07 -26.93 36.79
CA TRP A 8 -26.88 -26.77 35.34
C TRP A 8 -27.66 -25.59 34.75
N SER A 9 -28.85 -25.30 35.28
CA SER A 9 -29.62 -24.12 34.88
C SER A 9 -28.90 -22.82 35.26
N THR A 10 -28.29 -22.77 36.45
CA THR A 10 -27.50 -21.61 36.89
C THR A 10 -26.25 -21.43 36.03
N VAL A 11 -25.54 -22.52 35.69
CA VAL A 11 -24.35 -22.45 34.82
C VAL A 11 -24.71 -21.90 33.44
N LEU A 12 -25.80 -22.39 32.82
CA LEU A 12 -26.25 -21.89 31.51
C LEU A 12 -26.60 -20.40 31.53
N ILE A 13 -27.32 -19.94 32.56
CA ILE A 13 -27.69 -18.52 32.69
C ILE A 13 -26.43 -17.65 32.85
N VAL A 14 -25.48 -18.08 33.68
CA VAL A 14 -24.22 -17.35 33.89
C VAL A 14 -23.39 -17.32 32.60
N SER A 15 -23.27 -18.42 31.87
CA SER A 15 -22.55 -18.47 30.60
C SER A 15 -23.19 -17.60 29.51
N SER A 16 -24.53 -17.58 29.43
CA SER A 16 -25.22 -16.70 28.49
C SER A 16 -25.04 -15.22 28.84
N LEU A 17 -25.07 -14.86 30.12
CA LEU A 17 -24.81 -13.48 30.56
C LEU A 17 -23.36 -13.06 30.31
N LEU A 18 -22.39 -13.97 30.47
CA LEU A 18 -20.99 -13.71 30.14
C LEU A 18 -20.79 -13.52 28.62
N LEU A 19 -21.46 -14.32 27.79
CA LEU A 19 -21.42 -14.15 26.34
C LEU A 19 -22.05 -12.83 25.89
N ILE A 20 -23.21 -12.47 26.43
CA ILE A 20 -23.86 -11.19 26.13
C ILE A 20 -22.98 -10.02 26.61
N GLY A 21 -22.39 -10.13 27.80
CA GLY A 21 -21.44 -9.14 28.31
C GLY A 21 -20.20 -8.99 27.42
N TYR A 22 -19.63 -10.11 26.96
CA TYR A 22 -18.50 -10.13 26.02
C TYR A 22 -18.88 -9.51 24.67
N SER A 23 -20.03 -9.85 24.10
CA SER A 23 -20.51 -9.26 22.84
C SER A 23 -20.81 -7.77 22.95
N LEU A 24 -21.34 -7.31 24.09
CA LEU A 24 -21.55 -5.88 24.35
C LEU A 24 -20.24 -5.14 24.59
N TRP A 25 -19.25 -5.79 25.20
CA TRP A 25 -17.91 -5.25 25.39
C TRP A 25 -17.16 -5.13 24.05
N GLU A 26 -17.21 -6.15 23.19
CA GLU A 26 -16.72 -6.11 21.80
C GLU A 26 -17.41 -5.00 20.98
N TYR A 27 -18.73 -4.89 21.06
CA TYR A 27 -19.49 -3.81 20.38
C TYR A 27 -19.13 -2.41 20.90
N THR A 28 -18.81 -2.30 22.20
CA THR A 28 -18.41 -1.03 22.80
C THR A 28 -16.96 -0.69 22.46
N ILE A 29 -16.07 -1.67 22.39
CA ILE A 29 -14.69 -1.52 21.90
C ILE A 29 -14.71 -1.18 20.42
N SER A 30 -15.53 -1.81 19.58
CA SER A 30 -15.62 -1.48 18.16
C SER A 30 -16.15 -0.06 17.91
N LYS A 31 -16.98 0.48 18.83
CA LYS A 31 -17.44 1.87 18.78
C LYS A 31 -16.49 2.89 19.42
N ASN A 32 -15.71 2.48 20.42
CA ASN A 32 -14.79 3.35 21.17
C ASN A 32 -13.33 3.24 20.73
N MET A 33 -12.98 2.24 19.92
CA MET A 33 -11.88 2.33 18.97
C MET A 33 -12.28 3.47 18.04
N ASN A 34 -11.77 4.63 18.40
CA ASN A 34 -11.65 5.76 17.53
C ASN A 34 -10.78 5.33 16.34
N PHE A 35 -11.36 4.56 15.41
CA PHE A 35 -11.00 4.60 14.01
C PHE A 35 -11.41 5.99 13.57
N ARG A 36 -10.62 6.99 13.98
CA ARG A 36 -10.67 8.30 13.37
C ARG A 36 -10.31 8.02 11.93
N PRO A 37 -11.21 8.24 10.96
CA PRO A 37 -10.78 8.31 9.59
C PRO A 37 -9.97 9.60 9.48
N TYR A 38 -8.71 9.59 9.93
CA TYR A 38 -7.71 10.53 9.44
C TYR A 38 -7.37 10.12 8.01
N GLY A 39 -8.34 10.34 7.15
CA GLY A 39 -8.36 9.97 5.74
C GLY A 39 -9.50 10.65 4.99
N SER A 40 -10.53 11.13 5.70
CA SER A 40 -11.52 12.09 5.16
C SER A 40 -11.18 13.54 5.53
N GLY A 41 -9.89 13.85 5.64
CA GLY A 41 -9.37 15.19 5.92
C GLY A 41 -8.68 15.77 4.69
N PHE A 42 -9.41 16.56 3.90
CA PHE A 42 -8.88 17.74 3.19
C PHE A 42 -7.68 17.58 2.23
N TYR A 43 -7.35 16.38 1.75
CA TYR A 43 -6.40 16.20 0.64
C TYR A 43 -6.94 15.35 -0.53
N GLY A 44 -8.17 14.83 -0.42
CA GLY A 44 -8.85 14.08 -1.47
C GLY A 44 -9.51 14.90 -2.59
N ARG A 45 -9.21 16.21 -2.73
CA ARG A 45 -9.71 17.00 -3.89
C ARG A 45 -9.07 18.37 -4.15
N GLY A 46 -7.93 18.70 -3.56
CA GLY A 46 -7.36 20.04 -3.76
C GLY A 46 -6.04 20.23 -3.06
N MET A 47 -4.99 20.39 -3.87
CA MET A 47 -3.58 20.77 -3.61
C MET A 47 -2.63 19.83 -4.36
N MET A 48 -2.95 18.52 -4.42
CA MET A 48 -2.28 17.57 -5.32
C MET A 48 -2.62 17.81 -6.79
N ASN A 49 -3.83 18.28 -7.13
CA ASN A 49 -4.19 18.70 -8.51
C ASN A 49 -3.27 19.78 -9.11
N ARG A 50 -2.57 20.56 -8.27
CA ARG A 50 -1.59 21.56 -8.74
C ARG A 50 -0.19 21.00 -8.95
N TRP A 51 0.16 19.89 -8.29
CA TRP A 51 1.37 19.09 -8.56
C TRP A 51 1.14 18.03 -9.64
N PHE A 52 -0.11 17.63 -9.88
CA PHE A 52 -0.58 16.78 -10.99
C PHE A 52 -0.48 17.45 -12.37
N SER A 53 -0.09 18.73 -12.42
CA SER A 53 0.06 19.49 -13.66
C SER A 53 1.52 19.60 -14.14
N PRO A 54 2.23 18.47 -14.31
CA PRO A 54 3.06 18.29 -15.50
C PRO A 54 2.43 17.33 -16.51
N TYR A 55 1.25 16.76 -16.22
CA TYR A 55 0.49 15.92 -17.16
C TYR A 55 -0.22 16.71 -18.27
N ASN A 56 0.42 17.80 -18.71
CA ASN A 56 0.17 18.45 -19.99
C ASN A 56 1.28 18.11 -21.01
N SER A 57 1.91 16.93 -20.87
CA SER A 57 2.69 16.28 -21.93
C SER A 57 1.86 15.24 -22.71
N GLN A 58 0.52 15.23 -22.54
CA GLN A 58 -0.38 14.81 -23.62
C GLN A 58 -0.33 15.76 -24.84
N GLN A 59 0.47 16.83 -24.80
CA GLN A 59 0.95 17.47 -26.03
C GLN A 59 2.08 16.61 -26.65
N ASN A 60 1.76 15.91 -27.75
CA ASN A 60 2.65 15.17 -28.67
C ASN A 60 2.83 13.65 -28.55
N ASN A 61 1.98 12.92 -27.82
CA ASN A 61 2.01 11.44 -27.87
C ASN A 61 1.02 10.80 -28.85
N GLY A 62 0.21 11.58 -29.57
CA GLY A 62 -0.82 11.08 -30.50
C GLY A 62 -0.32 10.20 -31.66
N ASN A 63 0.99 10.00 -31.81
CA ASN A 63 1.61 9.15 -32.83
C ASN A 63 2.74 8.24 -32.29
N LYS A 64 2.98 8.15 -30.97
CA LYS A 64 4.03 7.29 -30.42
C LYS A 64 3.45 5.93 -30.04
N GLN A 65 4.03 4.86 -30.58
CA GLN A 65 3.74 3.51 -30.15
C GLN A 65 4.28 3.28 -28.73
N LYS A 66 3.54 2.56 -27.88
CA LYS A 66 4.05 2.13 -26.57
C LYS A 66 5.31 1.27 -26.77
N MET A 67 6.29 1.45 -25.90
CA MET A 67 7.50 0.63 -25.84
C MET A 67 7.16 -0.82 -25.51
N SER A 68 8.00 -1.76 -25.96
CA SER A 68 7.85 -3.17 -25.61
C SER A 68 8.11 -3.38 -24.11
N ILE A 69 7.58 -4.46 -23.54
CA ILE A 69 7.83 -4.82 -22.14
C ILE A 69 9.32 -5.01 -21.87
N GLU A 70 10.09 -5.56 -22.82
CA GLU A 70 11.55 -5.69 -22.70
C GLU A 70 12.24 -4.31 -22.59
N GLN A 71 11.82 -3.33 -23.38
CA GLN A 71 12.34 -1.97 -23.27
C GLN A 71 11.97 -1.31 -21.94
N ILE A 72 10.78 -1.59 -21.42
CA ILE A 72 10.35 -1.13 -20.08
C ILE A 72 11.21 -1.77 -18.99
N LYS A 73 11.43 -3.09 -19.04
CA LYS A 73 12.31 -3.80 -18.11
C LYS A 73 13.72 -3.21 -18.12
N ASN A 74 14.30 -3.00 -19.30
CA ASN A 74 15.63 -2.39 -19.44
C ASN A 74 15.69 -0.97 -18.85
N ALA A 75 14.65 -0.15 -19.02
CA ALA A 75 14.58 1.19 -18.44
C ALA A 75 14.54 1.15 -16.91
N VAL A 76 13.75 0.24 -16.34
CA VAL A 76 13.64 0.03 -14.90
C VAL A 76 14.93 -0.53 -14.32
N GLU A 77 15.54 -1.52 -14.96
CA GLU A 77 16.84 -2.07 -14.55
C GLU A 77 17.91 -0.99 -14.51
N GLY A 78 17.97 -0.13 -15.54
CA GLY A 78 18.87 1.04 -15.55
C GLY A 78 18.59 2.03 -14.41
N TYR A 79 17.32 2.23 -14.04
CA TYR A 79 16.94 3.09 -12.92
C TYR A 79 17.39 2.51 -11.57
N ILE A 80 17.14 1.21 -11.32
CA ILE A 80 17.43 0.58 -10.04
C ILE A 80 18.93 0.29 -9.84
N GLN A 81 19.74 0.26 -10.90
CA GLN A 81 21.22 0.15 -10.81
C GLN A 81 21.85 1.27 -9.97
N GLY A 82 21.20 2.44 -9.89
CA GLY A 82 21.66 3.55 -9.06
C GLY A 82 21.49 3.30 -7.55
N TYR A 83 20.69 2.30 -7.17
CA TYR A 83 20.47 1.89 -5.79
C TYR A 83 21.44 0.76 -5.45
N GLY A 84 22.10 0.87 -4.29
CA GLY A 84 22.94 -0.22 -3.79
C GLY A 84 22.10 -1.41 -3.35
N GLY A 85 22.66 -2.61 -3.45
CA GLY A 85 21.99 -3.87 -3.10
C GLY A 85 21.64 -4.72 -4.32
N SER A 86 21.06 -5.89 -4.08
CA SER A 86 20.59 -6.79 -5.12
C SER A 86 19.08 -6.59 -5.27
N LEU A 87 18.68 -5.78 -6.25
CA LEU A 87 17.28 -5.44 -6.54
C LEU A 87 16.83 -6.10 -7.85
N GLU A 88 15.53 -6.39 -7.95
CA GLU A 88 14.91 -6.90 -9.18
C GLU A 88 13.46 -6.49 -9.35
N ILE A 89 12.98 -6.61 -10.58
CA ILE A 89 11.59 -6.38 -10.94
C ILE A 89 10.77 -7.58 -10.47
N SER A 90 9.72 -7.32 -9.70
CA SER A 90 8.77 -8.33 -9.26
C SER A 90 7.54 -8.33 -10.17
N ASP A 91 6.65 -7.34 -10.08
CA ASP A 91 5.46 -7.29 -10.93
C ASP A 91 5.42 -6.03 -11.79
N ILE A 92 4.86 -6.16 -12.99
CA ILE A 92 4.53 -5.03 -13.88
C ILE A 92 3.03 -5.01 -14.14
N PHE A 93 2.38 -3.92 -13.73
CA PHE A 93 0.98 -3.65 -13.99
C PHE A 93 0.89 -2.75 -15.22
N VAL A 94 0.30 -3.30 -16.28
CA VAL A 94 0.16 -2.64 -17.59
C VAL A 94 -1.20 -1.98 -17.64
N PHE A 95 -1.18 -0.65 -17.69
CA PHE A 95 -2.39 0.16 -17.82
C PHE A 95 -2.60 0.65 -19.25
N LYS A 96 -3.87 0.79 -19.63
CA LYS A 96 -4.27 1.19 -20.97
C LYS A 96 -3.85 2.62 -21.30
N ASP A 97 -4.05 3.54 -20.37
CA ASP A 97 -4.06 4.98 -20.61
C ASP A 97 -3.17 5.78 -19.66
N THR A 98 -2.54 5.12 -18.69
CA THR A 98 -1.62 5.73 -17.71
C THR A 98 -0.24 5.07 -17.73
N ASP A 99 0.66 5.61 -16.92
CA ASP A 99 1.98 5.02 -16.72
C ASP A 99 1.87 3.63 -16.09
N TYR A 100 2.82 2.74 -16.42
CA TYR A 100 2.86 1.39 -15.88
C TYR A 100 3.38 1.42 -14.45
N TYR A 101 2.77 0.63 -13.57
CA TYR A 101 3.30 0.41 -12.23
C TYR A 101 4.29 -0.76 -12.27
N VAL A 102 5.40 -0.63 -11.55
CA VAL A 102 6.40 -1.67 -11.41
C VAL A 102 6.82 -1.79 -9.95
N SER A 103 6.65 -2.96 -9.36
CA SER A 103 7.18 -3.26 -8.02
C SER A 103 8.60 -3.80 -8.13
N ILE A 104 9.47 -3.32 -7.24
CA ILE A 104 10.86 -3.76 -7.12
C ILE A 104 11.03 -4.46 -5.79
N GLU A 105 11.73 -5.59 -5.76
CA GLU A 105 12.04 -6.32 -4.54
C GLU A 105 13.53 -6.52 -4.34
N GLU A 106 13.91 -6.86 -3.11
CA GLU A 106 15.26 -7.32 -2.79
C GLU A 106 15.41 -8.82 -3.08
N LYS A 107 16.34 -9.19 -3.96
CA LYS A 107 16.58 -10.60 -4.32
C LYS A 107 16.78 -11.53 -3.12
N ASN A 108 17.44 -11.01 -2.09
CA ASN A 108 17.86 -11.81 -0.94
C ASN A 108 16.73 -12.07 0.06
N THR A 109 15.69 -11.23 0.07
CA THR A 109 14.63 -11.28 1.09
C THR A 109 13.23 -11.45 0.51
N GLY A 110 13.05 -11.16 -0.79
CA GLY A 110 11.73 -11.07 -1.42
C GLY A 110 10.87 -9.94 -0.85
N LYS A 111 11.47 -8.99 -0.10
CA LYS A 111 10.77 -7.84 0.47
C LYS A 111 10.72 -6.74 -0.57
N GLY A 112 9.57 -6.09 -0.69
CA GLY A 112 9.38 -4.94 -1.56
C GLY A 112 10.36 -3.83 -1.20
N ALA A 113 11.20 -3.45 -2.15
CA ALA A 113 12.13 -2.34 -2.04
C ALA A 113 11.42 -1.02 -2.32
N MET A 114 10.78 -0.88 -3.48
CA MET A 114 10.11 0.35 -3.89
C MET A 114 9.09 0.11 -5.00
N GLU A 115 8.23 1.10 -5.20
CA GLU A 115 7.24 1.14 -6.26
C GLU A 115 7.59 2.24 -7.27
N LEU A 116 7.52 1.92 -8.55
CA LEU A 116 7.91 2.81 -9.64
C LEU A 116 6.76 2.98 -10.64
N LEU A 117 6.71 4.17 -11.24
CA LEU A 117 5.90 4.48 -12.40
C LEU A 117 6.82 4.61 -13.62
N VAL A 118 6.40 4.01 -14.74
CA VAL A 118 7.14 4.05 -16.00
C VAL A 118 6.25 4.58 -17.11
N ASN A 119 6.69 5.64 -17.77
CA ASN A 119 5.96 6.15 -18.91
C ASN A 119 6.09 5.21 -20.11
N PRO A 120 5.00 4.62 -20.64
CA PRO A 120 5.07 3.58 -21.64
C PRO A 120 5.49 4.10 -23.02
N TYR A 121 5.54 5.42 -23.24
CA TYR A 121 5.92 6.02 -24.52
C TYR A 121 7.34 6.57 -24.53
N THR A 122 7.90 6.91 -23.37
CA THR A 122 9.23 7.51 -23.25
C THR A 122 10.23 6.66 -22.47
N GLY A 123 9.74 5.69 -21.68
CA GLY A 123 10.57 4.90 -20.78
C GLY A 123 11.06 5.67 -19.56
N ALA A 124 10.53 6.88 -19.30
CA ALA A 124 10.87 7.64 -18.12
C ALA A 124 10.40 6.89 -16.86
N VAL A 125 11.34 6.58 -15.96
CA VAL A 125 11.08 5.88 -14.70
C VAL A 125 11.17 6.86 -13.54
N TYR A 126 10.22 6.80 -12.62
CA TYR A 126 10.21 7.64 -11.44
C TYR A 126 9.44 6.95 -10.29
N PRO A 127 9.67 7.36 -9.02
CA PRO A 127 9.00 6.75 -7.88
C PRO A 127 7.49 6.96 -7.92
N GLU A 128 6.73 5.94 -7.51
CA GLU A 128 5.29 6.11 -7.31
C GLU A 128 4.99 7.08 -6.17
N TYR A 129 3.91 7.83 -6.34
CA TYR A 129 3.44 8.82 -5.40
C TYR A 129 2.89 8.20 -4.10
N GLY A 130 2.88 8.99 -3.02
CA GLY A 130 2.23 8.59 -1.78
C GLY A 130 3.07 7.60 -0.96
N PRO A 131 2.57 6.38 -0.65
CA PRO A 131 3.19 5.43 0.28
C PRO A 131 4.67 5.15 0.01
N ASN A 132 5.04 4.91 -1.25
CA ASN A 132 6.42 4.68 -1.63
C ASN A 132 7.37 5.85 -1.31
N MET A 133 6.90 7.10 -1.38
CA MET A 133 7.72 8.25 -0.99
C MET A 133 7.63 8.58 0.50
N MET A 134 6.44 8.42 1.09
CA MET A 134 6.09 8.94 2.41
C MET A 134 6.25 7.92 3.54
N TRP A 135 5.91 6.66 3.28
CA TRP A 135 5.91 5.57 4.26
C TRP A 135 7.08 4.62 4.09
N ASN A 136 7.74 4.60 2.92
CA ASN A 136 8.90 3.73 2.71
C ASN A 136 10.09 4.14 3.58
N GLU A 137 10.39 3.34 4.60
CA GLU A 137 11.42 3.62 5.60
C GLU A 137 12.85 3.47 5.07
N LYS A 138 13.04 2.70 4.00
CA LYS A 138 14.37 2.34 3.49
C LYS A 138 14.72 3.05 2.19
N TYR A 139 13.79 3.06 1.24
CA TYR A 139 13.99 3.57 -0.11
C TYR A 139 13.20 4.87 -0.40
N GLY A 140 12.33 5.29 0.52
CA GLY A 140 11.54 6.53 0.40
C GLY A 140 12.34 7.81 0.66
N MET A 141 11.64 8.95 0.71
CA MET A 141 12.27 10.27 0.88
C MET A 141 13.04 10.42 2.20
N HIS A 142 12.63 9.66 3.24
CA HIS A 142 13.23 9.69 4.57
C HIS A 142 14.20 8.52 4.82
N GLY A 143 14.57 7.77 3.78
CA GLY A 143 15.45 6.61 3.88
C GLY A 143 16.84 6.96 4.45
N GLY A 144 17.05 6.69 5.74
CA GLY A 144 18.22 7.13 6.52
C GLY A 144 19.58 6.50 6.14
N ARG A 145 19.66 5.73 5.05
CA ARG A 145 20.88 5.02 4.62
C ARG A 145 21.48 5.51 3.31
N GLY A 146 21.13 6.72 2.86
CA GLY A 146 21.72 7.34 1.67
C GLY A 146 21.17 6.84 0.32
N TYR A 147 20.18 5.94 0.38
CA TYR A 147 19.43 5.36 -0.76
C TYR A 147 18.05 6.00 -0.98
N GLY A 148 17.69 7.02 -0.20
CA GLY A 148 16.43 7.73 -0.40
C GLY A 148 16.40 8.48 -1.73
N ILE A 149 15.21 8.61 -2.30
CA ILE A 149 14.92 9.30 -3.57
C ILE A 149 15.49 10.73 -3.64
N MET A 150 15.69 11.38 -2.49
CA MET A 150 16.55 12.57 -2.39
C MET A 150 17.98 12.13 -2.06
N GLY A 151 18.74 11.77 -3.10
CA GLY A 151 20.09 11.21 -2.98
C GLY A 151 21.02 11.93 -2.02
N SER A 152 22.05 11.21 -1.57
CA SER A 152 23.11 11.55 -0.60
C SER A 152 23.83 12.91 -0.74
N SER A 153 23.46 13.76 -1.71
CA SER A 153 24.17 15.00 -2.04
C SER A 153 23.57 16.29 -1.43
N MET A 154 22.42 16.25 -0.76
CA MET A 154 21.83 17.44 -0.09
C MET A 154 21.83 17.40 1.45
N MET A 155 22.07 16.25 2.09
CA MET A 155 22.05 16.12 3.57
C MET A 155 23.40 16.38 4.26
N ARG A 156 24.21 17.34 3.76
CA ARG A 156 25.28 17.95 4.57
C ARG A 156 24.85 19.25 5.26
N GLY A 157 23.57 19.59 5.19
CA GLY A 157 23.01 20.78 5.84
C GLY A 157 21.73 20.45 6.59
N SER A 158 21.79 20.62 7.91
CA SER A 158 20.63 20.77 8.79
C SER A 158 19.88 19.49 9.15
N GLY A 159 20.34 18.82 10.21
CA GLY A 159 19.69 18.94 11.53
C GLY A 159 18.18 18.73 11.67
N TRP A 160 17.49 18.13 10.69
CA TRP A 160 16.07 17.85 10.79
C TRP A 160 15.83 16.42 11.29
N ASN A 161 15.76 16.38 12.61
CA ASN A 161 14.85 15.55 13.38
C ASN A 161 15.09 14.03 13.39
N ARG A 162 16.06 13.67 14.24
CA ARG A 162 16.23 12.34 14.84
C ARG A 162 15.04 11.87 15.70
N ASN A 163 13.92 12.61 15.75
CA ASN A 163 12.75 12.30 16.57
C ASN A 163 11.57 11.70 15.79
N TYR A 164 11.77 11.19 14.55
CA TYR A 164 10.79 10.25 13.96
C TYR A 164 10.98 8.81 14.49
N GLN A 165 11.93 8.62 15.41
CA GLN A 165 12.32 7.33 15.98
C GLN A 165 11.97 7.22 17.48
N ASP A 166 11.23 8.19 18.03
CA ASP A 166 10.85 8.22 19.45
C ASP A 166 9.33 8.04 19.61
N ASN A 167 8.93 6.87 20.12
CA ASN A 167 7.55 6.38 20.39
C ASN A 167 6.85 5.58 19.30
N TYR A 168 7.44 4.45 18.89
CA TYR A 168 6.60 3.33 18.50
C TYR A 168 7.01 2.06 19.23
N ASP A 169 6.39 1.87 20.39
CA ASP A 169 6.05 0.54 20.91
C ASP A 169 4.89 -0.08 20.09
N SER A 170 4.61 0.45 18.89
CA SER A 170 3.59 -0.14 18.00
C SER A 170 4.14 -1.41 17.40
N LYS A 171 3.49 -2.49 17.77
CA LYS A 171 3.53 -3.72 17.00
C LYS A 171 3.14 -3.42 15.54
N GLN A 172 3.99 -3.84 14.59
CA GLN A 172 3.64 -3.88 13.17
C GLN A 172 2.30 -4.64 13.00
N ILE A 173 1.37 -4.05 12.26
CA ILE A 173 0.12 -4.71 11.88
C ILE A 173 0.48 -5.92 11.02
N GLU A 174 -0.01 -7.09 11.40
CA GLU A 174 0.20 -8.33 10.64
C GLU A 174 -0.48 -8.25 9.27
N ARG A 175 0.13 -8.84 8.23
CA ARG A 175 -0.39 -8.79 6.84
C ARG A 175 -1.87 -9.14 6.74
N GLN A 176 -2.33 -10.18 7.43
CA GLN A 176 -3.74 -10.61 7.40
C GLN A 176 -4.69 -9.56 7.98
N GLU A 177 -4.24 -8.81 8.98
CA GLU A 177 -5.02 -7.71 9.55
C GLU A 177 -5.03 -6.51 8.60
N ALA A 178 -3.90 -6.20 7.96
CA ALA A 178 -3.83 -5.18 6.93
C ALA A 178 -4.75 -5.48 5.73
N VAL A 179 -4.86 -6.75 5.32
CA VAL A 179 -5.83 -7.19 4.29
C VAL A 179 -7.26 -6.86 4.71
N LYS A 180 -7.67 -7.17 5.95
CA LYS A 180 -9.02 -6.84 6.43
C LYS A 180 -9.26 -5.33 6.46
N ILE A 181 -8.29 -4.55 6.93
CA ILE A 181 -8.37 -3.09 6.95
C ILE A 181 -8.59 -2.56 5.51
N GLY A 182 -7.83 -3.05 4.54
CA GLY A 182 -7.99 -2.70 3.13
C GLY A 182 -9.34 -3.11 2.56
N ASP A 183 -9.79 -4.34 2.82
CA ASP A 183 -11.05 -4.90 2.34
C ASP A 183 -12.27 -4.12 2.87
N GLU A 184 -12.28 -3.81 4.16
CA GLU A 184 -13.31 -2.97 4.78
C GLU A 184 -13.31 -1.55 4.20
N TYR A 185 -12.12 -0.99 3.94
CA TYR A 185 -12.00 0.33 3.35
C TYR A 185 -12.62 0.40 1.95
N VAL A 186 -12.27 -0.52 1.04
CA VAL A 186 -12.76 -0.47 -0.35
C VAL A 186 -14.27 -0.67 -0.40
N LYS A 187 -14.80 -1.62 0.37
CA LYS A 187 -16.23 -1.90 0.44
C LYS A 187 -17.05 -0.73 0.96
N ARG A 188 -16.51 -0.01 1.95
CA ARG A 188 -17.19 1.12 2.58
C ARG A 188 -17.08 2.40 1.77
N SER A 189 -15.95 2.61 1.10
CA SER A 189 -15.53 3.95 0.69
C SER A 189 -15.33 4.11 -0.81
N ILE A 190 -15.17 3.00 -1.54
CA ILE A 190 -14.91 2.98 -2.99
C ILE A 190 -16.08 2.31 -3.70
N ASP A 191 -16.21 0.99 -3.56
CA ASP A 191 -17.31 0.19 -4.09
C ASP A 191 -17.52 -1.05 -3.22
N LYS A 192 -18.77 -1.33 -2.86
CA LYS A 192 -19.17 -2.48 -2.03
C LYS A 192 -18.87 -3.84 -2.67
N ASP A 193 -18.73 -3.87 -4.00
CA ASP A 193 -18.45 -5.08 -4.76
C ASP A 193 -16.93 -5.30 -4.93
N PHE A 194 -16.10 -4.35 -4.45
CA PHE A 194 -14.65 -4.51 -4.40
C PHE A 194 -14.20 -5.29 -3.17
N SER A 195 -13.01 -5.89 -3.26
CA SER A 195 -12.37 -6.62 -2.18
C SER A 195 -10.86 -6.51 -2.20
N VAL A 196 -10.23 -6.79 -1.07
CA VAL A 196 -8.78 -6.93 -0.96
C VAL A 196 -8.45 -8.36 -0.56
N LEU A 197 -7.59 -9.00 -1.34
CA LEU A 197 -7.12 -10.36 -1.09
C LEU A 197 -5.68 -10.33 -0.56
N ASN A 198 -5.16 -11.50 -0.17
CA ASN A 198 -3.80 -11.65 0.32
C ASN A 198 -2.76 -11.64 -0.83
N GLU A 199 -2.89 -10.70 -1.77
CA GLU A 199 -2.07 -10.53 -2.98
C GLU A 199 -1.42 -9.15 -2.99
N GLY A 200 -0.20 -9.05 -3.50
CA GLY A 200 0.62 -7.84 -3.48
C GLY A 200 1.83 -7.94 -2.55
N HIS A 201 2.45 -6.78 -2.30
CA HIS A 201 3.80 -6.69 -1.77
C HIS A 201 3.87 -6.15 -0.35
N GLU A 202 4.87 -6.62 0.37
CA GLU A 202 5.24 -6.10 1.68
C GLU A 202 6.47 -5.20 1.52
N PHE A 203 6.31 -3.89 1.67
CA PHE A 203 7.38 -2.88 1.58
C PHE A 203 7.87 -2.43 2.96
N TYR A 204 8.99 -1.73 3.04
CA TYR A 204 9.46 -1.20 4.32
C TYR A 204 8.52 -0.10 4.86
N GLY A 205 7.65 -0.43 5.83
CA GLY A 205 6.76 0.52 6.50
C GLY A 205 5.28 0.45 6.08
N TYR A 206 4.95 -0.35 5.06
CA TYR A 206 3.58 -0.50 4.55
C TYR A 206 3.41 -1.78 3.70
N TYR A 207 2.16 -2.16 3.47
CA TYR A 207 1.77 -3.18 2.50
C TYR A 207 1.10 -2.50 1.30
N THR A 208 1.29 -3.03 0.10
CA THR A 208 0.45 -2.71 -1.07
C THR A 208 -0.31 -3.96 -1.47
N PHE A 209 -1.62 -3.86 -1.63
CA PHE A 209 -2.48 -4.97 -2.05
C PHE A 209 -3.25 -4.64 -3.32
N HIS A 210 -3.62 -5.68 -4.06
CA HIS A 210 -4.54 -5.56 -5.17
C HIS A 210 -5.96 -5.30 -4.66
N VAL A 211 -6.68 -4.44 -5.37
CA VAL A 211 -8.12 -4.26 -5.23
C VAL A 211 -8.80 -5.03 -6.35
N ASN A 212 -9.73 -5.91 -5.99
CA ASN A 212 -10.37 -6.84 -6.91
C ASN A 212 -11.86 -6.57 -7.05
N GLU A 213 -12.41 -6.72 -8.26
CA GLU A 213 -13.83 -6.89 -8.52
C GLU A 213 -14.08 -8.37 -8.90
N GLY A 214 -14.66 -9.14 -7.98
CA GLY A 214 -14.64 -10.61 -8.08
C GLY A 214 -13.20 -11.13 -8.02
N ASP A 215 -12.80 -11.96 -8.98
CA ASP A 215 -11.45 -12.54 -9.07
C ASP A 215 -10.50 -11.71 -9.97
N LYS A 216 -10.86 -10.47 -10.31
CA LYS A 216 -10.10 -9.63 -11.24
C LYS A 216 -9.50 -8.43 -10.53
N PRO A 217 -8.17 -8.24 -10.58
CA PRO A 217 -7.55 -7.00 -10.14
C PRO A 217 -8.03 -5.82 -10.99
N VAL A 218 -8.45 -4.75 -10.31
CA VAL A 218 -8.94 -3.50 -10.93
C VAL A 218 -8.21 -2.26 -10.41
N GLY A 219 -7.42 -2.40 -9.35
CA GLY A 219 -6.64 -1.32 -8.77
C GLY A 219 -5.75 -1.82 -7.65
N MET A 220 -5.28 -0.90 -6.82
CA MET A 220 -4.42 -1.20 -5.68
C MET A 220 -4.59 -0.17 -4.57
N LEU A 221 -4.21 -0.57 -3.36
CA LEU A 221 -4.12 0.32 -2.21
C LEU A 221 -2.95 -0.06 -1.34
N SER A 222 -2.52 0.87 -0.51
CA SER A 222 -1.52 0.65 0.52
C SER A 222 -2.10 0.76 1.92
N VAL A 223 -1.53 0.01 2.86
CA VAL A 223 -1.86 0.06 4.30
C VAL A 223 -0.58 0.26 5.11
N ASN A 224 -0.52 1.33 5.90
CA ASN A 224 0.63 1.63 6.75
C ASN A 224 0.80 0.59 7.87
N TYR A 225 2.04 0.18 8.16
CA TYR A 225 2.37 -0.83 9.17
C TYR A 225 1.96 -0.49 10.58
N TYR A 226 2.04 0.77 10.98
CA TYR A 226 1.93 1.15 12.39
C TYR A 226 0.59 1.79 12.70
N THR A 227 0.02 2.50 11.72
CA THR A 227 -1.24 3.23 11.91
C THR A 227 -2.45 2.49 11.34
N GLY A 228 -2.25 1.61 10.35
CA GLY A 228 -3.34 1.02 9.58
C GLY A 228 -4.01 2.02 8.63
N ASP A 229 -3.40 3.19 8.40
CA ASP A 229 -3.92 4.16 7.44
C ASP A 229 -3.93 3.55 6.03
N VAL A 230 -5.03 3.77 5.31
CA VAL A 230 -5.22 3.25 3.95
C VAL A 230 -5.03 4.37 2.94
N TRP A 231 -4.22 4.09 1.92
CA TRP A 231 -4.03 4.96 0.75
C TRP A 231 -4.53 4.24 -0.50
N TYR A 232 -5.64 4.67 -1.08
CA TYR A 232 -6.14 4.12 -2.34
C TYR A 232 -5.45 4.80 -3.53
N HIS A 233 -4.98 4.02 -4.52
CA HIS A 233 -4.22 4.55 -5.65
C HIS A 233 -5.19 4.92 -6.78
N ASP A 234 -5.67 6.17 -6.79
CA ASP A 234 -6.69 6.67 -7.73
C ASP A 234 -6.12 7.23 -9.04
N TRP A 235 -4.80 7.15 -9.25
CA TRP A 235 -4.11 7.65 -10.44
C TRP A 235 -3.89 6.59 -11.52
N HIS A 236 -4.14 5.31 -11.23
CA HIS A 236 -4.00 4.23 -12.18
C HIS A 236 -5.21 4.13 -13.10
N GLY A 237 -4.94 3.93 -14.39
CA GLY A 237 -5.96 3.78 -15.43
C GLY A 237 -6.57 2.38 -15.47
N GLN A 238 -7.17 2.03 -16.61
CA GLN A 238 -7.74 0.70 -16.81
C GLN A 238 -6.63 -0.36 -16.89
N LEU A 239 -6.64 -1.34 -15.99
CA LEU A 239 -5.68 -2.46 -16.02
C LEU A 239 -5.92 -3.35 -17.25
N GLU A 240 -4.88 -3.61 -18.03
CA GLU A 240 -4.90 -4.50 -19.20
C GLU A 240 -4.25 -5.85 -18.90
N ASN A 241 -3.14 -5.85 -18.16
CA ASN A 241 -2.39 -7.05 -17.87
C ASN A 241 -1.53 -6.89 -16.60
N ILE A 242 -1.22 -8.01 -15.95
CA ILE A 242 -0.20 -8.10 -14.91
C ILE A 242 0.85 -9.08 -15.41
N ILE A 243 2.12 -8.68 -15.34
CA ILE A 243 3.26 -9.52 -15.67
C ILE A 243 3.99 -9.76 -14.36
N GLU A 244 3.75 -10.93 -13.79
CA GLU A 244 4.42 -11.39 -12.58
C GLU A 244 5.80 -11.95 -12.94
N HIS A 245 6.79 -11.73 -12.08
CA HIS A 245 8.07 -12.41 -12.20
C HIS A 245 7.90 -13.87 -11.79
N ASP A 246 8.28 -14.79 -12.68
CA ASP A 246 8.29 -16.22 -12.39
C ASP A 246 9.17 -16.45 -11.14
N LYS A 247 8.54 -16.91 -10.06
CA LYS A 247 9.28 -17.40 -8.88
C LYS A 247 9.82 -18.78 -9.27
N GLU A 248 11.08 -18.82 -9.73
CA GLU A 248 11.82 -20.08 -9.92
C GLU A 248 11.85 -20.93 -8.63
#